data_AF-A0A0C9LUL8-F1
#
_entry.id   AF-A0A0C9LUL8-F1
#
_cell.length_a   1.000
_cell.length_b   1.000
_cell.length_c   1.000
_cell.angle_alpha   90.00
_cell.angle_beta   90.00
_cell.angle_gamma   90.00
#
_symmetry.space_group_name_H-M   'P 1'
#
loop_
_entity.id
_entity.type
_entity.pdbx_description
1 polymer ?
#
loop_
_entity_poly.entity_id
_entity_poly.type
_entity_poly.pdbx_seq_one_letter_code
_entity_poly.pdbx_strand_id
1 'polypeptide(L)'
;MGCTLSKQSTEENQDAIRNKEIDSQIKQAKANSQREIKLLLLGAGESGKSTFLKQMKLIHDGGYSQEERDEFKEIIYSNTVQSMRVILEAMETMHVLLEDQAVGNKYRDIVWALPIQAHSLSAEATEAIRYLWKDKNLLSVYDRNQEYQLNDSAKYYFDSIDRIGDPEYTPTDQDVLRARVKTTGITETTFRIGEFTYRMFDLGGQRSERKKWIHCFENVTAIIFMVALSEFDQVLIEDEHMVNYEGV
;
A
#
# COMPACT_ATOMS: atom_id res chain seq x y z
N MET A 1 -44.28 -57.96 3.08
CA MET A 1 -43.22 -57.61 4.05
C MET A 1 -41.96 -57.33 3.26
N GLY A 2 -41.32 -56.15 3.29
CA GLY A 2 -41.54 -54.98 4.14
C GLY A 2 -40.79 -53.73 3.63
N CYS A 3 -41.24 -52.59 4.15
CA CYS A 3 -40.53 -51.32 4.39
C CYS A 3 -39.52 -50.78 3.37
N THR A 4 -40.01 -50.07 2.35
CA THR A 4 -39.20 -49.13 1.53
C THR A 4 -39.78 -47.71 1.42
N LEU A 5 -41.00 -47.45 1.92
CA LEU A 5 -41.66 -46.13 1.86
C LEU A 5 -41.24 -45.16 2.97
N SER A 6 -40.61 -45.65 4.04
CA SER A 6 -40.21 -44.84 5.20
C SER A 6 -38.84 -44.18 5.07
N LYS A 7 -38.07 -44.44 3.99
CA LYS A 7 -36.79 -43.75 3.72
C LYS A 7 -36.97 -42.55 2.79
N GLN A 8 -37.81 -42.69 1.76
CA GLN A 8 -38.13 -41.59 0.82
C GLN A 8 -38.80 -40.41 1.53
N SER A 9 -39.73 -40.68 2.45
CA SER A 9 -40.41 -39.62 3.21
C SER A 9 -39.48 -38.87 4.16
N THR A 10 -38.43 -39.50 4.70
CA THR A 10 -37.43 -38.84 5.55
C THR A 10 -36.44 -38.03 4.72
N GLU A 11 -36.01 -38.54 3.56
CA GLU A 11 -35.15 -37.83 2.61
C GLU A 11 -35.86 -36.61 2.00
N GLU A 12 -37.12 -36.76 1.55
CA GLU A 12 -37.94 -35.64 1.04
C GLU A 12 -38.17 -34.56 2.11
N ASN A 13 -38.34 -34.97 3.38
CA ASN A 13 -38.52 -34.03 4.48
C ASN A 13 -37.20 -33.36 4.89
N GLN A 14 -36.07 -34.05 4.78
CA GLN A 14 -34.72 -33.47 4.94
C GLN A 14 -34.41 -32.47 3.82
N ASP A 15 -34.75 -32.80 2.58
CA ASP A 15 -34.58 -31.91 1.43
C ASP A 15 -35.47 -30.67 1.54
N ALA A 16 -36.69 -30.82 2.05
CA ALA A 16 -37.59 -29.69 2.33
C ALA A 16 -37.06 -28.77 3.45
N ILE A 17 -36.45 -29.34 4.49
CA ILE A 17 -35.80 -28.56 5.56
C ILE A 17 -34.58 -27.82 4.99
N ARG A 18 -33.73 -28.51 4.22
CA ARG A 18 -32.53 -27.93 3.60
C ARG A 18 -32.87 -26.82 2.61
N ASN A 19 -33.91 -26.99 1.80
CA ASN A 19 -34.41 -25.94 0.90
C ASN A 19 -34.91 -24.72 1.67
N LYS A 20 -35.64 -24.90 2.78
CA LYS A 20 -36.06 -23.78 3.63
C LYS A 20 -34.88 -23.04 4.26
N GLU A 21 -33.85 -23.76 4.68
CA GLU A 21 -32.61 -23.15 5.20
C GLU A 21 -31.91 -22.34 4.12
N ILE A 22 -31.76 -22.88 2.92
CA ILE A 22 -31.18 -22.18 1.76
C ILE A 22 -31.99 -20.93 1.41
N ASP A 23 -33.32 -21.04 1.32
CA ASP A 23 -34.20 -19.89 1.04
C ASP A 23 -34.08 -18.79 2.11
N SER A 24 -33.95 -19.18 3.38
CA SER A 24 -33.72 -18.25 4.49
C SER A 24 -32.37 -17.54 4.33
N GLN A 25 -31.30 -18.28 4.04
CA GLN A 25 -29.98 -17.72 3.79
C GLN A 25 -29.97 -16.77 2.58
N ILE A 26 -30.67 -17.12 1.49
CA ILE A 26 -30.81 -16.27 0.30
C ILE A 26 -31.54 -14.97 0.65
N LYS A 27 -32.64 -15.03 1.42
CA LYS A 27 -33.37 -13.83 1.85
C LYS A 27 -32.49 -12.92 2.72
N GLN A 28 -31.73 -13.51 3.65
CA GLN A 28 -30.83 -12.76 4.51
C GLN A 28 -29.67 -12.14 3.72
N ALA A 29 -29.07 -12.88 2.79
CA ALA A 29 -28.04 -12.38 1.88
C ALA A 29 -28.56 -11.24 1.00
N LYS A 30 -29.79 -11.34 0.49
CA LYS A 30 -30.44 -10.28 -0.29
C LYS A 30 -30.67 -9.02 0.54
N ALA A 31 -31.12 -9.16 1.79
CA ALA A 31 -31.30 -8.03 2.69
C ALA A 31 -29.96 -7.36 3.05
N ASN A 32 -28.91 -8.15 3.27
CA ASN A 32 -27.56 -7.64 3.51
C ASN A 32 -26.98 -6.93 2.28
N SER A 33 -27.20 -7.49 1.08
CA SER A 33 -26.74 -6.90 -0.19
C SER A 33 -27.41 -5.55 -0.49
N GLN A 34 -28.65 -5.32 -0.05
CA GLN A 34 -29.30 -4.01 -0.17
C GLN A 34 -28.64 -2.91 0.68
N ARG A 35 -27.88 -3.30 1.71
CA ARG A 35 -27.12 -2.39 2.59
C ARG A 35 -25.64 -2.39 2.27
N GLU A 36 -25.24 -3.06 1.20
CA GLU A 36 -23.87 -3.11 0.72
C GLU A 36 -23.64 -1.99 -0.30
N ILE A 37 -22.59 -1.20 -0.08
CA ILE A 37 -22.16 -0.14 -0.99
C ILE A 37 -20.81 -0.56 -1.57
N LYS A 38 -20.79 -0.82 -2.87
CA LYS A 38 -19.58 -1.21 -3.59
C LYS A 38 -18.91 0.02 -4.19
N LEU A 39 -17.70 0.33 -3.73
CA LEU A 39 -16.89 1.45 -4.20
C LEU A 39 -15.65 0.97 -4.94
N LEU A 40 -15.38 1.56 -6.10
CA LEU A 40 -14.19 1.26 -6.88
C LEU A 40 -13.21 2.42 -6.81
N LEU A 41 -11.96 2.16 -6.39
CA LEU A 41 -10.89 3.15 -6.42
C LEU A 41 -10.12 3.06 -7.73
N LEU A 42 -10.08 4.16 -8.47
CA LEU A 42 -9.35 4.29 -9.73
C LEU A 42 -8.36 5.45 -9.64
N GLY A 43 -7.30 5.39 -10.43
CA GLY A 43 -6.25 6.40 -10.47
C GLY A 43 -4.91 5.81 -10.88
N ALA A 44 -3.99 6.66 -11.32
CA ALA A 44 -2.63 6.26 -11.71
C ALA A 44 -1.88 5.55 -10.57
N GLY A 45 -0.71 4.96 -10.84
CA GLY A 45 0.22 4.57 -9.77
C GLY A 45 0.46 5.76 -8.83
N GLU A 46 0.70 5.51 -7.54
CA GLU A 46 1.02 6.56 -6.54
C GLU A 46 0.00 7.67 -6.25
N SER A 47 -1.14 7.71 -6.96
CA SER A 47 -2.27 8.64 -6.70
C SER A 47 -2.92 8.60 -5.30
N GLY A 48 -2.45 7.79 -4.36
CA GLY A 48 -2.93 7.77 -2.97
C GLY A 48 -4.10 6.82 -2.67
N LYS A 49 -4.50 5.94 -3.60
CA LYS A 49 -5.59 4.95 -3.41
C LYS A 49 -5.42 4.09 -2.17
N SER A 50 -4.27 3.43 -2.04
CA SER A 50 -4.00 2.56 -0.90
C SER A 50 -3.90 3.35 0.40
N THR A 51 -3.39 4.58 0.35
CA THR A 51 -3.38 5.50 1.51
C THR A 51 -4.80 5.86 1.95
N PHE A 52 -5.71 6.11 1.00
CA PHE A 52 -7.12 6.34 1.31
C PHE A 52 -7.76 5.14 1.99
N LEU A 53 -7.51 3.92 1.51
CA LEU A 53 -8.03 2.70 2.16
C LEU A 53 -7.46 2.49 3.56
N LYS A 54 -6.17 2.74 3.73
CA LYS A 54 -5.53 2.69 5.04
C LYS A 54 -6.19 3.67 6.03
N GLN A 55 -6.53 4.87 5.59
CA GLN A 55 -7.30 5.83 6.39
C GLN A 55 -8.70 5.32 6.73
N MET A 56 -9.41 4.72 5.78
CA MET A 56 -10.75 4.16 6.04
C MET A 56 -10.70 3.05 7.09
N LYS A 57 -9.70 2.17 7.02
CA LYS A 57 -9.46 1.16 8.05
C LYS A 57 -9.18 1.80 9.42
N LEU A 58 -8.32 2.82 9.44
CA LEU A 58 -7.97 3.52 10.68
C LEU A 58 -9.18 4.17 11.37
N ILE A 59 -10.07 4.78 10.60
CA ILE A 59 -11.22 5.53 11.13
C ILE A 59 -12.42 4.61 11.43
N HIS A 60 -12.65 3.58 10.61
CA HIS A 60 -13.91 2.81 10.62
C HIS A 60 -13.77 1.33 10.99
N ASP A 61 -12.54 0.82 11.11
CA ASP A 61 -12.27 -0.62 11.31
C ASP A 61 -11.26 -0.86 12.44
N GLY A 62 -11.32 -0.04 13.49
CA GLY A 62 -10.59 -0.27 14.74
C GLY A 62 -9.06 -0.06 14.68
N GLY A 63 -8.52 0.44 13.57
CA GLY A 63 -7.09 0.71 13.43
C GLY A 63 -6.26 -0.48 13.00
N TYR A 64 -4.99 -0.46 13.37
CA TYR A 64 -4.02 -1.51 13.08
C TYR A 64 -3.63 -2.28 14.33
N SER A 65 -3.75 -3.61 14.28
CA SER A 65 -3.29 -4.49 15.33
C SER A 65 -1.75 -4.48 15.44
N GLN A 66 -1.20 -5.00 16.52
CA GLN A 66 0.25 -5.12 16.66
C GLN A 66 0.86 -6.03 15.57
N GLU A 67 0.19 -7.15 15.28
CA GLU A 67 0.60 -8.09 14.24
C GLU A 67 0.66 -7.40 12.87
N GLU A 68 -0.35 -6.59 12.53
CA GLU A 68 -0.36 -5.83 11.28
C GLU A 68 0.74 -4.77 11.25
N ARG A 69 1.01 -4.09 12.37
CA ARG A 69 2.12 -3.13 12.45
C ARG A 69 3.46 -3.84 12.22
N ASP A 70 3.63 -5.04 12.77
CA ASP A 70 4.86 -5.81 12.60
C ASP A 70 5.07 -6.21 11.13
N GLU A 71 4.00 -6.54 10.39
CA GLU A 71 4.06 -6.75 8.94
C GLU A 71 4.53 -5.50 8.18
N PHE A 72 4.11 -4.31 8.61
CA PHE A 72 4.57 -3.05 8.01
C PHE A 72 6.01 -2.68 8.37
N LYS A 73 6.58 -3.24 9.44
CA LYS A 73 7.91 -2.88 9.94
C LYS A 73 8.99 -3.12 8.87
N GLU A 74 8.99 -4.30 8.25
CA GLU A 74 9.95 -4.64 7.18
C GLU A 74 9.75 -3.77 5.93
N ILE A 75 8.50 -3.43 5.61
CA ILE A 75 8.17 -2.55 4.49
C ILE A 75 8.75 -1.16 4.73
N ILE A 76 8.61 -0.62 5.94
CA ILE A 76 9.12 0.70 6.32
C ILE A 76 10.64 0.73 6.25
N TYR A 77 11.33 -0.30 6.75
CA TYR A 77 12.77 -0.43 6.62
C TYR A 77 13.23 -0.47 5.16
N SER A 78 12.57 -1.30 4.36
CA SER A 78 12.86 -1.43 2.93
C SER A 78 12.63 -0.11 2.19
N ASN A 79 11.52 0.59 2.45
CA ASN A 79 11.23 1.90 1.88
C ASN A 79 12.27 2.94 2.29
N THR A 80 12.76 2.91 3.53
CA THR A 80 13.77 3.83 4.04
C THR A 80 15.10 3.62 3.31
N VAL A 81 15.58 2.37 3.25
CA VAL A 81 16.84 2.02 2.58
C VAL A 81 16.75 2.33 1.09
N GLN A 82 15.68 1.89 0.42
CA GLN A 82 15.50 2.12 -1.01
C GLN A 82 15.45 3.62 -1.34
N SER A 83 14.75 4.42 -0.53
CA SER A 83 14.70 5.89 -0.75
C SER A 83 16.08 6.52 -0.65
N MET A 84 16.91 6.08 0.32
CA MET A 84 18.29 6.60 0.44
C MET A 84 19.15 6.18 -0.76
N ARG A 85 18.95 4.96 -1.26
CA ARG A 85 19.64 4.49 -2.47
C ARG A 85 19.30 5.32 -3.70
N VAL A 86 18.02 5.57 -3.93
CA VAL A 86 17.59 6.39 -5.07
C VAL A 86 18.27 7.77 -5.05
N ILE A 87 18.37 8.41 -3.88
CA ILE A 87 19.04 9.72 -3.78
C ILE A 87 20.54 9.58 -4.08
N LEU A 88 21.22 8.56 -3.54
CA LEU A 88 22.64 8.33 -3.78
C LEU A 88 22.94 8.01 -5.27
N GLU A 89 22.07 7.26 -5.95
CA GLU A 89 22.14 7.03 -7.40
C GLU A 89 21.94 8.32 -8.20
N ALA A 90 20.98 9.16 -7.77
CA ALA A 90 20.77 10.48 -8.36
C ALA A 90 21.99 11.39 -8.18
N MET A 91 22.67 11.35 -7.02
CA MET A 91 23.93 12.07 -6.80
C MET A 91 25.00 11.67 -7.82
N GLU A 92 25.15 10.38 -8.11
CA GLU A 92 26.11 9.91 -9.13
C GLU A 92 25.77 10.42 -10.53
N THR A 93 24.48 10.32 -10.88
CA THR A 93 23.94 10.73 -12.18
C THR A 93 24.11 12.23 -12.39
N MET A 94 23.91 13.03 -11.33
CA MET A 94 24.07 14.48 -11.34
C MET A 94 25.52 14.93 -11.09
N HIS A 95 26.46 13.99 -10.91
CA HIS A 95 27.87 14.25 -10.60
C HIS A 95 28.09 15.13 -9.35
N VAL A 96 27.25 14.96 -8.33
CA VAL A 96 27.35 15.64 -7.04
C VAL A 96 28.06 14.74 -6.03
N LEU A 97 29.12 15.26 -5.40
CA LEU A 97 29.89 14.53 -4.39
C LEU A 97 29.41 14.89 -2.97
N LEU A 98 29.57 13.98 -2.01
CA LEU A 98 29.35 14.25 -0.58
C LEU A 98 30.35 15.31 -0.07
N GLU A 99 29.97 16.08 0.96
CA GLU A 99 30.78 17.16 1.55
C GLU A 99 32.10 16.61 2.12
N ASP A 100 32.01 15.54 2.91
CA ASP A 100 33.16 14.73 3.32
C ASP A 100 33.13 13.41 2.54
N GLN A 101 33.98 13.30 1.51
CA GLN A 101 34.04 12.10 0.69
C GLN A 101 34.57 10.88 1.45
N ALA A 102 35.48 11.04 2.40
CA ALA A 102 36.07 9.89 3.09
C ALA A 102 35.05 9.23 4.02
N VAL A 103 34.38 10.03 4.84
CA VAL A 103 33.34 9.55 5.77
C VAL A 103 32.04 9.23 5.03
N GLY A 104 31.65 10.10 4.10
CA GLY A 104 30.46 9.94 3.28
C GLY A 104 30.48 8.65 2.45
N ASN A 105 31.59 8.34 1.78
CA ASN A 105 31.69 7.11 0.99
C ASN A 105 31.63 5.86 1.88
N LYS A 106 32.21 5.89 3.08
CA LYS A 106 32.07 4.80 4.05
C LYS A 106 30.60 4.54 4.40
N TYR A 107 29.83 5.59 4.70
CA TYR A 107 28.40 5.44 5.03
C TYR A 107 27.54 5.06 3.83
N ARG A 108 27.90 5.55 2.64
CA ARG A 108 27.32 5.11 1.38
C ARG A 108 27.48 3.60 1.18
N ASP A 109 28.69 3.07 1.39
CA ASP A 109 28.97 1.64 1.24
C ASP A 109 28.15 0.78 2.22
N ILE A 110 27.96 1.27 3.45
CA ILE A 110 27.09 0.63 4.45
C ILE A 110 25.65 0.54 3.93
N VAL A 111 25.09 1.65 3.40
CA VAL A 111 23.74 1.65 2.81
C VAL A 111 23.65 0.73 1.60
N TRP A 112 24.70 0.64 0.78
CA TRP A 112 24.77 -0.25 -0.39
C TRP A 112 24.87 -1.73 -0.04
N ALA A 113 25.46 -2.05 1.11
CA ALA A 113 25.58 -3.43 1.58
C ALA A 113 24.25 -3.99 2.13
N LEU A 114 23.29 -3.14 2.47
CA LEU A 114 21.99 -3.59 2.98
C LEU A 114 21.20 -4.41 1.93
N PRO A 115 20.33 -5.35 2.34
CA PRO A 115 19.38 -5.94 1.41
C PRO A 115 18.33 -4.90 0.99
N ILE A 116 17.83 -5.00 -0.25
CA ILE A 116 16.71 -4.16 -0.72
C ILE A 116 15.46 -4.40 0.14
N GLN A 117 15.25 -5.66 0.52
CA GLN A 117 14.23 -6.10 1.48
C GLN A 117 14.88 -6.16 2.86
N ALA A 118 14.87 -5.03 3.56
CA ALA A 118 15.47 -4.92 4.87
C ALA A 118 14.50 -5.40 5.96
N HIS A 119 14.88 -6.47 6.65
CA HIS A 119 14.13 -7.01 7.79
C HIS A 119 14.41 -6.25 9.09
N SER A 120 15.56 -5.57 9.18
CA SER A 120 15.95 -4.74 10.31
C SER A 120 16.91 -3.64 9.88
N LEU A 121 17.05 -2.61 10.71
CA LEU A 121 18.10 -1.60 10.58
C LEU A 121 19.06 -1.76 11.75
N SER A 122 20.33 -2.02 11.46
CA SER A 122 21.37 -2.03 12.48
C SER A 122 21.64 -0.60 12.97
N ALA A 123 22.26 -0.47 14.16
CA ALA A 123 22.71 0.84 14.65
C ALA A 123 23.68 1.52 13.67
N GLU A 124 24.52 0.74 12.98
CA GLU A 124 25.44 1.23 11.96
C GLU A 124 24.71 1.75 10.71
N ALA A 125 23.70 1.03 10.23
CA ALA A 125 22.85 1.48 9.11
C ALA A 125 22.06 2.74 9.46
N THR A 126 21.52 2.79 10.69
CA THR A 126 20.78 3.94 11.22
C THR A 126 21.68 5.18 11.26
N GLU A 127 22.89 5.04 11.80
CA GLU A 127 23.88 6.12 11.82
C GLU A 127 24.30 6.55 10.41
N ALA A 128 24.48 5.61 9.49
CA ALA A 128 24.81 5.91 8.10
C ALA A 128 23.74 6.78 7.43
N ILE A 129 22.46 6.39 7.53
CA ILE A 129 21.34 7.14 6.96
C ILE A 129 21.21 8.51 7.65
N ARG A 130 21.36 8.56 8.99
CA ARG A 130 21.34 9.81 9.76
C ARG A 130 22.44 10.78 9.33
N TYR A 131 23.66 10.27 9.12
CA TYR A 131 24.80 11.08 8.68
C TYR A 131 24.57 11.63 7.27
N LEU A 132 24.20 10.74 6.32
CA LEU A 132 23.94 11.10 4.94
C LEU A 132 22.82 12.12 4.81
N TRP A 133 21.74 11.99 5.59
CA TRP A 133 20.62 12.95 5.56
C TRP A 133 20.98 14.36 6.07
N LYS A 134 22.13 14.53 6.73
CA LYS A 134 22.64 15.84 7.15
C LYS A 134 23.61 16.46 6.15
N ASP A 135 24.03 15.70 5.13
CA ASP A 135 24.95 16.18 4.10
C ASP A 135 24.25 17.20 3.19
N LYS A 136 24.83 18.40 3.06
CA LYS A 136 24.23 19.50 2.29
C LYS A 136 24.13 19.19 0.80
N ASN A 137 25.09 18.46 0.25
CA ASN A 137 25.12 18.11 -1.17
C ASN A 137 24.07 17.05 -1.46
N LEU A 138 23.87 16.07 -0.56
CA LEU A 138 22.76 15.13 -0.63
C LEU A 138 21.40 15.85 -0.55
N LEU A 139 21.23 16.78 0.39
CA LEU A 139 20.00 17.58 0.49
C LEU A 139 19.74 18.40 -0.78
N SER A 140 20.78 18.94 -1.42
CA SER A 140 20.63 19.66 -2.69
C SER A 140 20.13 18.78 -3.85
N VAL A 141 20.44 17.48 -3.82
CA VAL A 141 19.91 16.50 -4.78
C VAL A 141 18.49 16.10 -4.41
N TYR A 142 18.20 15.92 -3.12
CA TYR A 142 16.83 15.70 -2.63
C TYR A 142 15.86 16.83 -3.02
N ASP A 143 16.29 18.10 -3.00
CA ASP A 143 15.47 19.24 -3.41
C ASP A 143 15.12 19.21 -4.92
N ARG A 144 15.78 18.34 -5.70
CA ARG A 144 15.54 18.08 -7.12
C ARG A 144 14.88 16.71 -7.35
N ASN A 145 14.16 16.21 -6.35
CA ASN A 145 13.51 14.89 -6.41
C ASN A 145 12.48 14.72 -7.54
N GLN A 146 12.01 15.79 -8.18
CA GLN A 146 11.18 15.74 -9.38
C GLN A 146 11.94 15.23 -10.63
N GLU A 147 13.28 15.26 -10.62
CA GLU A 147 14.12 14.81 -11.74
C GLU A 147 14.35 13.29 -11.76
N TYR A 148 13.90 12.57 -10.72
CA TYR A 148 14.07 11.12 -10.58
C TYR A 148 12.94 10.50 -9.74
N GLN A 149 12.83 9.18 -9.72
CA GLN A 149 11.70 8.49 -9.08
C GLN A 149 11.95 8.25 -7.59
N LEU A 150 11.61 9.22 -6.74
CA LEU A 150 11.72 9.12 -5.29
C LEU A 150 10.35 8.86 -4.63
N ASN A 151 10.35 8.07 -3.54
CA ASN A 151 9.15 7.92 -2.71
C ASN A 151 8.86 9.23 -1.94
N ASP A 152 7.66 9.77 -2.07
CA ASP A 152 7.18 10.95 -1.33
C ASP A 152 7.38 10.87 0.19
N SER A 153 7.39 9.66 0.75
CA SER A 153 7.61 9.43 2.18
C SER A 153 9.08 9.44 2.62
N ALA A 154 10.03 9.60 1.69
CA ALA A 154 11.47 9.54 1.96
C ALA A 154 11.89 10.48 3.09
N LYS A 155 11.53 11.77 3.00
CA LYS A 155 11.85 12.76 4.02
C LYS A 155 11.29 12.40 5.39
N TYR A 156 10.06 11.90 5.45
CA TYR A 156 9.47 11.48 6.72
C TYR A 156 10.28 10.37 7.41
N TYR A 157 10.73 9.38 6.63
CA TYR A 157 11.54 8.30 7.16
C TYR A 157 12.90 8.79 7.65
N PHE A 158 13.58 9.64 6.88
CA PHE A 158 14.89 10.16 7.28
C PHE A 158 14.82 11.10 8.48
N ASP A 159 13.81 11.97 8.55
CA ASP A 159 13.58 12.83 9.71
C ASP A 159 13.25 12.02 10.98
N SER A 160 12.73 10.80 10.81
CA SER A 160 12.35 9.88 11.90
C SER A 160 13.34 8.73 12.08
N ILE A 161 14.53 8.79 11.47
CA ILE A 161 15.45 7.64 11.38
C ILE A 161 15.88 7.13 12.76
N ASP A 162 15.99 8.02 13.75
CA ASP A 162 16.35 7.68 15.12
C ASP A 162 15.30 6.80 15.79
N ARG A 163 14.01 7.07 15.53
CA ARG A 163 12.90 6.26 16.03
C ARG A 163 12.80 4.95 15.25
N ILE A 164 12.95 5.00 13.93
CA ILE A 164 12.80 3.84 13.06
C ILE A 164 13.94 2.83 13.30
N GLY A 165 15.16 3.32 13.50
CA GLY A 165 16.33 2.50 13.80
C GLY A 165 16.44 2.01 15.25
N ASP A 166 15.50 2.36 16.12
CA ASP A 166 15.47 1.87 17.49
C ASP A 166 15.18 0.35 17.53
N PRO A 167 15.91 -0.46 18.33
CA PRO A 167 15.64 -1.90 18.43
C PRO A 167 14.20 -2.25 18.85
N GLU A 168 13.59 -1.42 19.69
CA GLU A 168 12.21 -1.59 20.18
C GLU A 168 11.18 -0.86 19.31
N TYR A 169 11.59 -0.39 18.12
CA TYR A 169 10.71 0.31 17.20
C TYR A 169 9.45 -0.50 16.88
N THR A 170 8.30 0.14 17.06
CA THR A 170 7.00 -0.34 16.60
C THR A 170 6.38 0.71 15.68
N PRO A 171 5.93 0.34 14.46
CA PRO A 171 5.32 1.29 13.53
C PRO A 171 4.09 1.99 14.11
N THR A 172 4.07 3.31 13.99
CA THR A 172 2.90 4.15 14.29
C THR A 172 1.88 4.11 13.14
N ASP A 173 0.66 4.58 13.38
CA ASP A 173 -0.34 4.70 12.30
C ASP A 173 0.18 5.56 11.15
N GLN A 174 0.95 6.60 11.49
CA GLN A 174 1.55 7.48 10.51
C GLN A 174 2.62 6.79 9.66
N ASP A 175 3.36 5.83 10.24
CA ASP A 175 4.31 4.99 9.50
C ASP A 175 3.56 4.05 8.56
N VAL A 176 2.51 3.39 9.05
CA VAL A 176 1.68 2.48 8.24
C VAL A 176 1.03 3.22 7.06
N LEU A 177 0.51 4.43 7.28
CA LEU A 177 -0.09 5.25 6.24
C LEU A 177 0.91 5.65 5.15
N ARG A 178 2.20 5.86 5.51
CA ARG A 178 3.27 6.23 4.59
C ARG A 178 3.99 5.05 3.95
N ALA A 179 3.83 3.85 4.50
CA ALA A 179 4.40 2.63 3.95
C ALA A 179 3.92 2.43 2.50
N ARG A 180 4.87 2.36 1.56
CA ARG A 180 4.62 2.13 0.15
C ARG A 180 4.72 0.64 -0.14
N VAL A 181 3.58 0.05 -0.45
CA VAL A 181 3.44 -1.31 -0.97
C VAL A 181 2.89 -1.20 -2.37
N LYS A 182 3.58 -1.81 -3.33
CA LYS A 182 3.09 -1.87 -4.71
C LYS A 182 1.84 -2.74 -4.75
N THR A 183 0.66 -2.14 -4.95
CA THR A 183 -0.58 -2.89 -5.12
C THR A 183 -0.53 -3.71 -6.40
N THR A 184 -0.68 -5.02 -6.26
CA THR A 184 -0.78 -5.96 -7.39
C THR A 184 -2.11 -6.68 -7.31
N GLY A 185 -2.77 -6.83 -8.45
CA GLY A 185 -4.10 -7.43 -8.50
C GLY A 185 -5.20 -6.52 -7.95
N ILE A 186 -6.14 -7.15 -7.27
CA ILE A 186 -7.35 -6.54 -6.72
C ILE A 186 -7.33 -6.82 -5.23
N THR A 187 -7.38 -5.77 -4.42
CA THR A 187 -7.50 -5.90 -2.97
C THR A 187 -8.87 -5.38 -2.54
N GLU A 188 -9.56 -6.14 -1.71
CA GLU A 188 -10.85 -5.76 -1.17
C GLU A 188 -10.71 -5.37 0.30
N THR A 189 -11.32 -4.26 0.69
CA THR A 189 -11.41 -3.83 2.09
C THR A 189 -12.87 -3.57 2.43
N THR A 190 -13.33 -4.15 3.55
CA THR A 190 -14.72 -4.00 4.00
C THR A 190 -14.74 -3.33 5.36
N PHE A 191 -15.59 -2.32 5.52
CA PHE A 191 -15.84 -1.68 6.81
C PHE A 191 -17.31 -1.26 6.91
N ARG A 192 -17.77 -1.00 8.13
CA ARG A 192 -19.18 -0.65 8.38
C ARG A 192 -19.30 0.80 8.84
N ILE A 193 -20.19 1.56 8.20
CA ILE A 193 -20.54 2.92 8.62
C ILE A 193 -22.05 2.96 8.85
N GLY A 194 -22.44 3.01 10.13
CA GLY A 194 -23.83 2.92 10.54
C GLY A 194 -24.47 1.58 10.16
N GLU A 195 -25.52 1.63 9.33
CA GLU A 195 -26.22 0.43 8.86
C GLU A 195 -25.66 -0.14 7.54
N PHE A 196 -24.76 0.60 6.87
CA PHE A 196 -24.22 0.22 5.58
C PHE A 196 -22.86 -0.46 5.71
N THR A 197 -22.66 -1.50 4.91
CA THR A 197 -21.38 -2.18 4.73
C THR A 197 -20.75 -1.64 3.45
N TYR A 198 -19.59 -1.01 3.56
CA TYR A 198 -18.83 -0.49 2.43
C TYR A 198 -17.79 -1.53 2.02
N ARG A 199 -17.80 -1.90 0.74
CA ARG A 199 -16.80 -2.77 0.13
C ARG A 199 -16.03 -1.97 -0.89
N MET A 200 -14.78 -1.68 -0.56
CA MET A 200 -13.89 -0.88 -1.40
C MET A 200 -12.89 -1.78 -2.11
N PHE A 201 -12.73 -1.56 -3.41
CA PHE A 201 -11.82 -2.31 -4.26
C PHE A 201 -10.64 -1.42 -4.65
N ASP A 202 -9.44 -1.76 -4.16
CA ASP A 202 -8.17 -1.19 -4.65
C ASP A 202 -7.74 -1.94 -5.89
N LEU A 203 -7.53 -1.20 -6.96
CA LEU A 203 -6.98 -1.73 -8.20
C LEU A 203 -5.58 -1.16 -8.41
N GLY A 204 -4.62 -2.02 -8.76
CA GLY A 204 -3.30 -1.58 -9.18
C GLY A 204 -3.41 -0.50 -10.27
N GLY A 205 -2.78 0.66 -10.03
CA GLY A 205 -2.87 1.84 -10.91
C GLY A 205 -1.95 1.79 -12.14
N GLN A 206 -0.96 0.88 -12.12
CA GLN A 206 0.04 0.68 -13.18
C GLN A 206 -0.61 0.12 -14.45
N ARG A 207 -0.10 0.49 -15.63
CA ARG A 207 -0.60 0.06 -16.95
C ARG A 207 -0.73 -1.46 -17.03
N SER A 208 0.21 -2.22 -16.46
CA SER A 208 0.16 -3.70 -16.43
C SER A 208 -1.07 -4.25 -15.69
N GLU A 209 -1.55 -3.54 -14.67
CA GLU A 209 -2.64 -3.96 -13.79
C GLU A 209 -4.02 -3.57 -14.34
N ARG A 210 -4.09 -2.57 -15.24
CA ARG A 210 -5.35 -2.06 -15.82
C ARG A 210 -6.18 -3.11 -16.54
N LYS A 211 -5.56 -4.17 -17.07
CA LYS A 211 -6.27 -5.30 -17.71
C LYS A 211 -7.18 -6.06 -16.73
N LYS A 212 -6.90 -6.02 -15.42
CA LYS A 212 -7.67 -6.70 -14.37
C LYS A 212 -8.89 -5.92 -13.93
N TRP A 213 -8.95 -4.62 -14.27
CA TRP A 213 -9.97 -3.70 -13.79
C TRP A 213 -11.39 -4.14 -14.17
N ILE A 214 -11.59 -4.66 -15.39
CA ILE A 214 -12.90 -4.99 -15.94
C ILE A 214 -13.72 -5.94 -15.05
N HIS A 215 -13.05 -6.83 -14.30
CA HIS A 215 -13.70 -7.80 -13.41
C HIS A 215 -14.33 -7.15 -12.16
N CYS A 216 -13.99 -5.90 -11.86
CA CYS A 216 -14.45 -5.21 -10.65
C CYS A 216 -15.59 -4.22 -10.91
N PHE A 217 -15.89 -3.89 -12.16
CA PHE A 217 -16.91 -2.88 -12.54
C PHE A 217 -18.35 -3.36 -12.41
N GLU A 218 -18.59 -4.67 -12.30
CA GLU A 218 -19.95 -5.19 -12.20
C GLU A 218 -20.59 -4.78 -10.85
N ASN A 219 -21.80 -4.22 -10.93
CA ASN A 219 -22.61 -3.79 -9.77
C ASN A 219 -21.89 -2.81 -8.82
N VAL A 220 -21.01 -1.95 -9.34
CA VAL A 220 -20.40 -0.87 -8.56
C VAL A 220 -21.42 0.24 -8.30
N THR A 221 -21.51 0.70 -7.06
CA THR A 221 -22.38 1.81 -6.66
C THR A 221 -21.79 3.15 -7.08
N ALA A 222 -20.49 3.35 -6.86
CA ALA A 222 -19.78 4.57 -7.23
C ALA A 222 -18.29 4.32 -7.49
N ILE A 223 -17.70 5.19 -8.30
CA ILE A 223 -16.27 5.22 -8.61
C ILE A 223 -15.66 6.45 -7.93
N ILE A 224 -14.56 6.25 -7.22
CA ILE A 224 -13.73 7.34 -6.68
C ILE A 224 -12.45 7.37 -7.51
N PHE A 225 -12.28 8.45 -8.27
CA PHE A 225 -11.10 8.65 -9.11
C PHE A 225 -10.11 9.57 -8.40
N MET A 226 -8.89 9.10 -8.19
CA MET A 226 -7.83 9.79 -7.46
C MET A 226 -6.71 10.27 -8.39
N VAL A 227 -6.22 11.48 -8.13
CA VAL A 227 -5.23 12.20 -8.93
C VAL A 227 -4.20 12.83 -7.99
N ALA A 228 -2.91 12.58 -8.24
CA ALA A 228 -1.82 13.18 -7.49
C ALA A 228 -1.41 14.52 -8.12
N LEU A 229 -1.88 15.62 -7.55
CA LEU A 229 -1.57 16.97 -8.07
C LEU A 229 -0.08 17.31 -8.03
N SER A 230 0.69 16.68 -7.13
CA SER A 230 2.12 16.87 -6.97
C SER A 230 2.96 16.25 -8.09
N GLU A 231 2.38 15.34 -8.88
CA GLU A 231 3.10 14.62 -9.92
C GLU A 231 2.97 15.29 -11.31
N PHE A 232 2.54 16.54 -11.37
CA PHE A 232 2.24 17.22 -12.65
C PHE A 232 3.46 17.42 -13.55
N ASP A 233 4.64 17.51 -12.93
CA ASP A 233 5.95 17.69 -13.55
C ASP A 233 6.80 16.42 -13.53
N GLN A 234 6.21 15.27 -13.17
CA GLN A 234 6.89 13.98 -13.10
C GLN A 234 6.57 13.09 -14.30
N VAL A 235 7.52 12.23 -14.65
CA VAL A 235 7.36 11.19 -15.66
C VAL A 235 6.82 9.89 -15.06
N LEU A 236 6.17 9.07 -15.88
CA LEU A 236 5.68 7.76 -15.46
C LEU A 236 6.86 6.84 -15.15
N ILE A 237 6.79 6.11 -14.03
CA ILE A 237 7.74 5.02 -13.71
C ILE A 237 7.80 3.98 -14.84
N GLU A 238 6.68 3.77 -15.53
CA GLU A 238 6.56 2.80 -16.63
C GLU A 238 7.09 3.33 -17.97
N ASP A 239 7.33 4.64 -18.09
CA ASP A 239 7.66 5.33 -19.34
C ASP A 239 8.28 6.71 -19.07
N GLU A 240 9.62 6.78 -19.03
CA GLU A 240 10.38 7.99 -18.71
C GLU A 240 10.23 9.12 -19.76
N HIS A 241 9.55 8.86 -20.88
CA HIS A 241 9.28 9.84 -21.92
C HIS A 241 7.86 10.42 -21.86
N MET A 242 7.01 9.93 -20.96
CA MET A 242 5.63 10.41 -20.80
C MET A 242 5.44 11.06 -19.43
N VAL A 243 4.96 12.31 -19.44
CA VAL A 243 4.56 13.01 -18.21
C VAL A 243 3.27 12.39 -17.68
N ASN A 244 3.09 12.33 -16.36
CA ASN A 244 1.95 11.65 -15.71
C ASN A 244 0.56 12.11 -16.20
N TYR A 245 0.46 13.32 -16.76
CA TYR A 245 -0.77 13.93 -17.25
C TYR A 245 -0.74 14.39 -18.72
N GLU A 246 0.18 13.87 -19.52
CA GLU A 246 0.23 14.23 -20.94
C GLU A 246 -1.05 13.76 -21.67
N GLY A 247 -1.91 14.71 -22.06
CA GLY A 247 -3.18 14.44 -22.77
C GLY A 247 -4.45 14.41 -21.92
N VAL A 248 -4.44 14.98 -20.70
CA VAL A 248 -5.68 15.39 -20.00
C VAL A 248 -6.23 16.69 -20.58
#